data_AF-A0A2V5UX45-F1
#
_entry.id   AF-A0A2V5UX45-F1
#
_cell.length_a   1.000
_cell.length_b   1.000
_cell.length_c   1.000
_cell.angle_alpha   90.00
_cell.angle_beta   90.00
_cell.angle_gamma   90.00
#
_symmetry.space_group_name_H-M   'P 1'
#
loop_
_entity.id
_entity.type
_entity.pdbx_description
1 polymer ?
#
loop_
_entity_poly.entity_id
_entity_poly.type
_entity_poly.pdbx_seq_one_letter_code
_entity_poly.pdbx_strand_id
1 'polypeptide(L)'
;GGDAVWEGLRLYNGRIFKLHEHLDRLHRSAVALSFPELPSREKLIEEIKRTLVANKMQDGVHIRLTLTRGVKITSGMDPCLNQSGPTLIVLAEHKAPVYSKSGLKLITATVRRPPPDVLDARIHHANLLNSILAKIEAN
;
A
#
# COMPACT_ATOMS: atom_id res chain seq x y z
N GLY A 1 -2.50 7.72 12.45
CA GLY A 1 -3.32 8.28 11.35
C GLY A 1 -3.04 7.51 10.07
N GLY A 2 -3.94 7.54 9.09
CA GLY A 2 -3.79 6.82 7.82
C GLY A 2 -3.28 7.66 6.64
N ASP A 3 -2.48 8.70 6.91
CA ASP A 3 -1.90 9.57 5.87
C ASP A 3 -0.71 8.89 5.17
N ALA A 4 -1.07 7.93 4.32
CA ALA A 4 -0.15 7.12 3.53
C ALA A 4 -0.85 6.51 2.32
N VAL A 5 -0.05 6.19 1.31
CA VAL A 5 -0.44 5.33 0.18
C VAL A 5 0.36 4.03 0.23
N TRP A 6 -0.16 2.97 -0.38
CA TRP A 6 0.53 1.69 -0.39
C TRP A 6 0.31 0.91 -1.68
N GLU A 7 1.03 -0.18 -1.87
CA GLU A 7 0.87 -1.17 -2.93
C GLU A 7 1.14 -2.57 -2.41
N GLY A 8 0.43 -3.55 -2.96
CA GLY A 8 0.67 -4.97 -2.73
C GLY A 8 1.28 -5.58 -3.99
N LEU A 9 2.54 -5.99 -3.90
CA LEU A 9 3.29 -6.60 -5.01
C LEU A 9 3.47 -8.09 -4.77
N ARG A 10 3.64 -8.85 -5.85
CA ARG A 10 3.93 -10.28 -5.79
C ARG A 10 5.18 -10.61 -6.60
N LEU A 11 6.13 -11.28 -5.96
CA LEU A 11 7.34 -11.82 -6.58
C LEU A 11 7.10 -13.28 -6.96
N TYR A 12 7.33 -13.58 -8.24
CA TYR A 12 7.31 -14.92 -8.79
C TYR A 12 8.57 -15.18 -9.60
N ASN A 13 9.32 -16.23 -9.28
CA ASN A 13 10.53 -16.65 -10.02
C ASN A 13 11.46 -15.46 -10.35
N GLY A 14 11.77 -14.63 -9.36
CA GLY A 14 12.66 -13.48 -9.48
C GLY A 14 12.05 -12.24 -10.16
N ARG A 15 10.77 -12.26 -10.53
CA ARG A 15 10.09 -11.14 -11.21
C ARG A 15 8.87 -10.66 -10.43
N ILE A 16 8.71 -9.35 -10.33
CA ILE A 16 7.52 -8.75 -9.72
C ILE A 16 6.45 -8.59 -10.80
N PHE A 17 5.28 -9.18 -10.57
CA PHE A 17 4.15 -9.09 -11.50
C PHE A 17 3.63 -7.66 -11.59
N LYS A 18 3.54 -7.11 -12.82
CA LYS A 18 3.02 -5.76 -13.12
C LYS A 18 3.64 -4.63 -12.29
N LEU A 19 4.96 -4.71 -12.05
CA LEU A 19 5.67 -3.76 -11.19
C LEU A 19 5.43 -2.31 -11.60
N HIS A 20 5.55 -1.98 -12.88
CA HIS A 20 5.43 -0.60 -13.34
C HIS A 20 4.02 -0.05 -13.14
N GLU A 21 2.98 -0.83 -13.42
CA GLU A 21 1.59 -0.43 -13.22
C GLU A 21 1.25 -0.20 -11.74
N HIS A 22 1.83 -1.00 -10.84
CA HIS A 22 1.74 -0.77 -9.41
C HIS A 22 2.43 0.55 -9.00
N LEU A 23 3.64 0.82 -9.50
CA LEU A 23 4.35 2.07 -9.20
C LEU A 23 3.63 3.30 -9.77
N ASP A 24 3.01 3.19 -10.95
CA ASP A 24 2.20 4.25 -11.54
C ASP A 24 0.94 4.54 -10.70
N ARG A 25 0.32 3.50 -10.13
CA ARG A 25 -0.82 3.67 -9.21
C ARG A 25 -0.39 4.27 -7.87
N LEU A 26 0.75 3.86 -7.31
CA LEU A 26 1.33 4.46 -6.11
C LEU A 26 1.57 5.96 -6.33
N HIS A 27 2.21 6.31 -7.46
CA HIS A 27 2.53 7.69 -7.81
C HIS A 27 1.25 8.53 -7.96
N ARG A 28 0.25 8.07 -8.74
CA ARG A 28 -1.04 8.76 -8.88
C ARG A 28 -1.75 8.95 -7.54
N SER A 29 -1.72 7.94 -6.67
CA SER A 29 -2.32 8.02 -5.33
C SER A 29 -1.60 9.05 -4.47
N ALA A 30 -0.27 9.09 -4.52
CA ALA A 30 0.52 10.04 -3.72
C ALA A 30 0.35 11.48 -4.21
N VAL A 31 0.26 11.69 -5.53
CA VAL A 31 -0.09 12.99 -6.13
C VAL A 31 -1.49 13.44 -5.69
N ALA A 32 -2.49 12.54 -5.70
CA ALA A 32 -3.84 12.84 -5.25
C ALA A 32 -3.92 13.25 -3.76
N LEU A 33 -2.94 12.82 -2.95
CA LEU A 33 -2.79 13.23 -1.56
C LEU A 33 -1.78 14.38 -1.37
N SER A 34 -1.35 15.06 -2.44
CA SER A 34 -0.44 16.23 -2.37
C SER A 34 0.88 15.95 -1.64
N PHE A 35 1.51 14.80 -1.90
CA PHE A 35 2.87 14.54 -1.39
C PHE A 35 3.85 15.56 -1.97
N PRO A 36 4.67 16.24 -1.12
CA PRO A 36 5.53 17.34 -1.58
C PRO A 36 6.68 16.86 -2.45
N GLU A 37 7.21 15.69 -2.14
CA GLU A 37 8.29 15.03 -2.85
C GLU A 37 7.94 13.54 -3.00
N LEU A 38 8.30 12.95 -4.14
CA LEU A 38 8.06 11.55 -4.40
C LEU A 38 9.38 10.88 -4.81
N PRO A 39 9.73 9.72 -4.21
CA PRO A 39 10.87 8.95 -4.68
C PRO A 39 10.72 8.64 -6.17
N SER A 40 11.84 8.71 -6.91
CA SER A 40 11.84 8.29 -8.31
C SER A 40 11.49 6.81 -8.43
N ARG A 41 11.01 6.41 -9.61
CA ARG A 41 10.67 5.03 -9.90
C ARG A 41 11.88 4.12 -9.72
N GLU A 42 13.04 4.59 -10.15
CA GLU A 42 14.33 3.92 -10.05
C GLU A 42 14.68 3.69 -8.58
N LYS A 43 14.47 4.71 -7.73
CA LYS A 43 14.72 4.59 -6.30
C LYS A 43 13.78 3.58 -5.64
N LEU A 44 12.50 3.59 -5.97
CA LEU A 44 11.54 2.59 -5.46
C LEU A 44 11.96 1.17 -5.85
N ILE A 45 12.37 0.96 -7.10
CA ILE A 45 12.82 -0.34 -7.60
C ILE A 45 14.12 -0.78 -6.90
N GLU A 46 15.06 0.13 -6.71
CA GLU A 46 16.32 -0.12 -6.00
C GLU A 46 16.04 -0.59 -4.56
N GLU A 47 15.19 0.11 -3.83
CA GLU A 47 14.85 -0.22 -2.44
C GLU A 47 14.11 -1.56 -2.33
N ILE A 48 13.21 -1.86 -3.26
CA ILE A 48 12.57 -3.18 -3.34
C ILE A 48 13.60 -4.28 -3.56
N LYS A 49 14.52 -4.10 -4.53
CA LYS A 49 15.58 -5.07 -4.81
C LYS A 49 16.49 -5.26 -3.61
N ARG A 50 16.91 -4.17 -2.95
CA ARG A 50 17.76 -4.20 -1.75
C ARG A 50 17.11 -5.04 -0.65
N THR A 51 15.83 -4.83 -0.39
CA THR A 51 15.08 -5.60 0.62
C THR A 51 15.00 -7.09 0.25
N LEU A 52 14.70 -7.43 -1.01
CA LEU A 52 14.63 -8.83 -1.44
C LEU A 52 15.99 -9.55 -1.34
N VAL A 53 17.07 -8.89 -1.78
CA VAL A 53 18.43 -9.42 -1.71
C VAL A 53 18.87 -9.63 -0.26
N ALA A 54 18.65 -8.65 0.61
CA ALA A 54 19.00 -8.75 2.03
C ALA A 54 18.30 -9.93 2.72
N ASN A 55 17.10 -10.29 2.26
CA ASN A 55 16.32 -11.40 2.80
C ASN A 55 16.46 -12.71 2.01
N LYS A 56 17.33 -12.77 0.99
CA LYS A 56 17.52 -13.95 0.10
C LYS A 56 16.20 -14.44 -0.53
N MET A 57 15.31 -13.52 -0.85
CA MET A 57 13.97 -13.78 -1.36
C MET A 57 13.93 -13.79 -2.88
N GLN A 58 13.47 -14.90 -3.48
CA GLN A 58 13.43 -15.06 -4.94
C GLN A 58 12.05 -15.48 -5.48
N ASP A 59 11.20 -16.09 -4.67
CA ASP A 59 9.88 -16.57 -5.12
C ASP A 59 8.88 -16.63 -3.95
N GLY A 60 7.58 -16.63 -4.27
CA GLY A 60 6.52 -16.80 -3.27
C GLY A 60 6.38 -15.65 -2.27
N VAL A 61 6.88 -14.46 -2.63
CA VAL A 61 6.92 -13.29 -1.73
C VAL A 61 5.80 -12.32 -2.04
N HIS A 62 5.17 -11.83 -0.97
CA HIS A 62 4.32 -10.65 -0.99
C HIS A 62 5.10 -9.46 -0.45
N ILE A 63 5.07 -8.34 -1.18
CA ILE A 63 5.76 -7.11 -0.78
C ILE A 63 4.68 -6.06 -0.54
N ARG A 64 4.60 -5.55 0.69
CA ARG A 64 3.85 -4.34 0.99
C ARG A 64 4.79 -3.15 0.89
N LEU A 65 4.57 -2.34 -0.15
CA LEU A 65 5.23 -1.07 -0.35
C LEU A 65 4.34 0.02 0.24
N THR A 66 4.82 0.83 1.18
CA THR A 66 4.03 1.90 1.80
C THR A 66 4.84 3.20 1.77
N LEU A 67 4.21 4.29 1.34
CA LEU A 67 4.77 5.64 1.41
C LEU A 67 3.89 6.46 2.36
N THR A 68 4.44 6.80 3.52
CA THR A 68 3.76 7.67 4.49
C THR A 68 4.21 9.11 4.30
N ARG A 69 3.40 10.08 4.76
CA ARG A 69 3.79 11.50 4.78
C ARG A 69 5.08 11.76 5.59
N GLY A 70 5.42 10.84 6.48
CA GLY A 70 6.61 10.88 7.31
C GLY A 70 6.36 11.34 8.73
N VAL A 71 7.45 11.67 9.41
CA VAL A 71 7.43 12.13 10.79
C VAL A 71 6.94 13.58 10.83
N LYS A 72 6.10 13.89 11.82
CA LYS A 72 5.66 15.26 12.12
C LYS A 72 6.44 15.84 13.27
N ILE A 73 6.61 17.17 13.24
CA ILE A 73 7.17 17.93 14.37
C ILE A 73 6.21 18.01 15.58
N THR A 74 4.90 17.82 15.36
CA THR A 74 3.87 17.82 16.42
C THR A 74 2.63 17.02 15.98
N SER A 75 1.67 16.80 16.89
CA SER A 75 0.50 15.94 16.68
C SER A 75 -0.59 16.49 15.76
N GLY A 76 -0.41 17.69 15.19
CA GLY A 76 -1.37 18.34 14.31
C GLY A 76 -1.64 17.58 13.00
N MET A 77 -2.74 17.94 12.33
CA MET A 77 -3.21 17.30 11.10
C MET A 77 -2.74 18.00 9.82
N ASP A 78 -2.13 19.18 9.93
CA ASP A 78 -1.61 19.94 8.80
C ASP A 78 -0.40 19.20 8.18
N PRO A 79 -0.43 18.87 6.87
CA PRO A 79 0.69 18.21 6.20
C PRO A 79 1.99 19.05 6.19
N CYS A 80 1.93 20.37 6.39
CA CYS A 80 3.12 21.22 6.52
C CYS A 80 3.96 20.89 7.76
N LEU A 81 3.40 20.15 8.71
CA LEU A 81 4.11 19.66 9.90
C LEU A 81 5.04 18.49 9.59
N ASN A 82 4.93 17.88 8.40
CA ASN A 82 5.77 16.78 7.93
C ASN A 82 7.05 17.31 7.26
N GLN A 83 7.98 17.78 8.06
CA GLN A 83 9.21 18.43 7.56
C GLN A 83 10.36 17.44 7.29
N SER A 84 10.27 16.20 7.76
CA SER A 84 11.28 15.16 7.54
C SER A 84 11.17 14.45 6.18
N GLY A 85 10.21 14.86 5.35
CA GLY A 85 9.89 14.22 4.08
C GLY A 85 9.15 12.87 4.24
N PRO A 86 8.69 12.29 3.12
CA PRO A 86 7.99 11.02 3.12
C PRO A 86 8.85 9.86 3.63
N THR A 87 8.23 8.90 4.31
CA THR A 87 8.92 7.67 4.72
C THR A 87 8.46 6.50 3.86
N LEU A 88 9.41 5.90 3.13
CA LEU A 88 9.21 4.67 2.37
C LEU A 88 9.43 3.45 3.26
N ILE A 89 8.48 2.53 3.26
CA ILE A 89 8.54 1.27 3.97
C ILE A 89 8.39 0.14 2.94
N VAL A 90 9.38 -0.75 2.89
CA VAL A 90 9.37 -1.95 2.05
C VAL A 90 9.32 -3.16 2.97
N LEU A 91 8.13 -3.77 3.11
CA LEU A 91 7.95 -4.98 3.92
C LEU A 91 7.77 -6.16 2.98
N ALA A 92 8.67 -7.14 3.05
CA ALA A 92 8.58 -8.37 2.27
C ALA A 92 8.34 -9.57 3.20
N GLU A 93 7.40 -10.44 2.83
CA GLU A 93 7.07 -11.67 3.56
C GLU A 93 6.85 -12.84 2.58
N HIS A 94 7.34 -14.04 2.92
CA HIS A 94 6.90 -15.25 2.22
C HIS A 94 5.43 -15.49 2.54
N LYS A 95 4.59 -15.56 1.50
CA LYS A 95 3.14 -15.66 1.67
C LYS A 95 2.53 -16.59 0.65
N ALA A 96 2.23 -17.81 1.10
CA ALA A 96 1.45 -18.77 0.36
C ALA A 96 0.04 -18.23 0.06
N PRO A 97 -0.61 -18.68 -1.02
CA PRO A 97 -2.02 -18.41 -1.25
C PRO A 97 -2.85 -18.85 -0.03
N VAL A 98 -3.68 -17.95 0.48
CA VAL A 98 -4.47 -18.19 1.72
C VAL A 98 -5.70 -19.05 1.44
N TYR A 99 -6.28 -18.95 0.25
CA TYR A 99 -7.55 -19.59 -0.07
C TYR A 99 -7.36 -20.83 -0.92
N SER A 100 -8.11 -21.88 -0.56
CA SER A 100 -8.19 -23.10 -1.36
C SER A 100 -9.03 -22.87 -2.63
N LYS A 101 -8.93 -23.80 -3.59
CA LYS A 101 -9.71 -23.75 -4.83
C LYS A 101 -11.15 -24.24 -4.67
N SER A 102 -11.62 -24.53 -3.45
CA SER A 102 -12.99 -25.02 -3.20
C SER A 102 -14.08 -23.95 -3.27
N GLY A 103 -13.71 -22.69 -3.55
CA GLY A 103 -14.63 -21.56 -3.65
C GLY A 103 -14.62 -20.68 -2.39
N LEU A 104 -15.30 -19.53 -2.49
CA LEU A 104 -15.42 -18.54 -1.42
C LEU A 104 -16.89 -18.32 -1.08
N LYS A 105 -17.20 -18.11 0.20
CA LYS A 105 -18.51 -17.60 0.64
C LYS A 105 -18.48 -16.08 0.64
N LEU A 106 -19.58 -15.45 0.24
CA LEU A 106 -19.74 -14.01 0.13
C LEU A 106 -21.03 -13.57 0.83
N ILE A 107 -21.01 -12.38 1.42
CA ILE A 107 -22.19 -11.67 1.92
C ILE A 107 -22.22 -10.25 1.34
N THR A 108 -23.38 -9.59 1.43
CA THR A 108 -23.50 -8.14 1.21
C THR A 108 -23.41 -7.46 2.57
N ALA A 109 -22.35 -6.69 2.80
CA ALA A 109 -22.16 -5.95 4.05
C ALA A 109 -23.10 -4.74 4.16
N THR A 110 -23.50 -4.39 5.39
CA THR A 110 -24.28 -3.18 5.69
C THR A 110 -23.41 -1.92 5.69
N VAL A 111 -22.10 -2.09 5.97
CA VAL A 111 -21.09 -1.03 5.87
C VAL A 111 -20.94 -0.58 4.41
N ARG A 112 -21.27 0.68 4.14
CA ARG A 112 -21.18 1.28 2.80
C ARG A 112 -19.78 1.81 2.53
N ARG A 113 -19.27 1.65 1.31
CA ARG A 113 -18.04 2.35 0.90
C ARG A 113 -18.27 3.88 0.92
N PRO A 114 -17.29 4.67 1.40
CA PRO A 114 -17.36 6.12 1.28
C PRO A 114 -17.51 6.51 -0.19
N PRO A 115 -18.37 7.49 -0.50
CA PRO A 115 -18.47 8.02 -1.84
C PRO A 115 -17.18 8.78 -2.22
N PRO A 116 -16.87 8.95 -3.52
CA PRO A 116 -15.60 9.52 -3.96
C PRO A 116 -15.31 10.96 -3.51
N ASP A 117 -16.34 11.73 -3.19
CA ASP A 117 -16.27 13.10 -2.63
C ASP A 117 -15.95 13.13 -1.13
N VAL A 118 -16.05 12.00 -0.43
CA VAL A 118 -15.63 11.85 0.97
C VAL A 118 -14.24 11.22 1.06
N LEU A 119 -14.05 10.08 0.38
CA LEU A 119 -12.77 9.38 0.37
C LEU A 119 -12.67 8.54 -0.91
N ASP A 120 -11.99 9.08 -1.92
CA ASP A 120 -11.88 8.46 -3.25
C ASP A 120 -11.22 7.09 -3.20
N ALA A 121 -12.03 6.07 -3.53
CA ALA A 121 -11.62 4.67 -3.59
C ALA A 121 -10.52 4.38 -4.63
N ARG A 122 -10.29 5.27 -5.59
CA ARG A 122 -9.22 5.15 -6.59
C ARG A 122 -7.85 5.47 -6.01
N ILE A 123 -7.78 6.19 -4.89
CA ILE A 123 -6.55 6.43 -4.15
C ILE A 123 -6.28 5.18 -3.32
N HIS A 124 -5.13 4.54 -3.54
CA HIS A 124 -4.75 3.35 -2.77
C HIS A 124 -4.16 3.74 -1.41
N HIS A 125 -5.01 4.34 -0.55
CA HIS A 125 -4.68 4.93 0.74
C HIS A 125 -4.67 3.91 1.89
N ALA A 126 -4.08 4.27 3.03
CA ALA A 126 -4.01 3.43 4.23
C ALA A 126 -5.26 3.49 5.15
N ASN A 127 -6.26 4.32 4.85
CA ASN A 127 -7.51 4.43 5.63
C ASN A 127 -8.48 3.26 5.37
N LEU A 128 -8.21 2.09 5.94
CA LEU A 128 -8.92 0.83 5.64
C LEU A 128 -10.04 0.45 6.62
N LEU A 129 -10.38 1.31 7.59
CA LEU A 129 -11.35 0.98 8.64
C LEU A 129 -12.70 0.54 8.07
N ASN A 130 -13.18 1.20 7.00
CA ASN A 130 -14.41 0.81 6.31
C ASN A 130 -14.36 -0.62 5.75
N SER A 131 -13.26 -0.99 5.09
CA SER A 131 -13.05 -2.34 4.56
C SER A 131 -12.93 -3.38 5.67
N ILE A 132 -12.33 -3.01 6.81
CA ILE A 132 -12.20 -3.88 7.98
C ILE A 132 -13.59 -4.15 8.60
N LEU A 133 -14.43 -3.13 8.76
CA LEU A 133 -15.78 -3.29 9.29
C LEU A 133 -16.63 -4.21 8.39
N ALA A 134 -16.58 -4.02 7.07
CA ALA A 134 -17.24 -4.93 6.13
C ALA A 134 -16.70 -6.38 6.22
N LYS A 135 -15.40 -6.55 6.49
CA LYS A 135 -14.81 -7.87 6.70
C LYS A 135 -15.21 -8.51 8.03
N ILE A 136 -15.41 -7.72 9.09
CA ILE A 136 -15.92 -8.20 10.38
C ILE A 136 -17.34 -8.77 10.22
N GLU A 137 -18.22 -8.13 9.46
CA GLU A 137 -19.56 -8.66 9.18
C GLU A 137 -19.55 -9.98 8.40
N ALA A 138 -18.52 -10.20 7.57
CA ALA A 138 -18.40 -11.37 6.69
C ALA A 138 -17.74 -12.60 7.34
N ASN A 139 -17.34 -12.51 8.62
CA ASN A 139 -16.74 -13.62 9.38
C ASN A 139 -17.81 -14.39 10.16
#